data_AF-A0A817RZE9-F1
#
_entry.id   AF-A0A817RZE9-F1
#
_cell.length_a   1.000
_cell.length_b   1.000
_cell.length_c   1.000
_cell.angle_alpha   90.00
_cell.angle_beta   90.00
_cell.angle_gamma   90.00
#
_symmetry.space_group_name_H-M   'P 1'
#
loop_
_entity.id
_entity.type
_entity.pdbx_description
1 polymer ?
#
loop_
_entity_poly.entity_id
_entity_poly.type
_entity_poly.pdbx_seq_one_letter_code
_entity_poly.pdbx_strand_id
1 'polypeptide(L)'
;MGCNIYNTISKRYYTFFYFPIVTNVLPITTTITSSLLAYRNVRRIVCLQRPVFRRRLDRQMTAITLARIVVLIALGSPFYVFLIVSSRFRRQEKTVLVKKVWRSIKLCSCKTSTTNRRNQISPEVLPPSSSGNEICNNNHV
;
A
#
# COMPACT_ATOMS: atom_id res chain seq x y z
N MET A 1 6.93 23.49 8.69
CA MET A 1 5.51 23.24 8.38
C MET A 1 5.38 21.84 7.75
N GLY A 2 5.13 20.73 8.41
CA GLY A 2 4.92 20.38 9.81
C GLY A 2 5.24 18.88 9.97
N CYS A 3 5.57 18.44 11.20
CA CYS A 3 5.71 17.02 11.52
C CYS A 3 4.32 16.38 11.49
N ASN A 4 3.95 15.80 10.35
CA ASN A 4 2.76 14.97 10.27
C ASN A 4 3.04 13.65 10.99
N ILE A 5 2.70 13.60 12.28
CA ILE A 5 2.52 12.37 13.05
C ILE A 5 1.21 11.73 12.55
N TYR A 6 1.14 11.43 11.26
CA TYR A 6 0.08 10.58 10.75
C TYR A 6 0.45 9.17 11.12
N ASN A 7 -0.26 8.66 12.12
CA ASN A 7 -0.24 7.25 12.46
C ASN A 7 -0.39 6.44 11.17
N THR A 8 0.50 5.47 10.94
CA THR A 8 0.63 4.80 9.63
C THR A 8 -0.68 4.13 9.18
N ILE A 9 -1.53 3.79 10.15
CA ILE A 9 -2.89 3.27 9.99
C ILE A 9 -3.80 4.31 9.32
N SER A 10 -3.82 5.55 9.81
CA SER A 10 -4.67 6.62 9.26
C SER A 10 -4.30 6.96 7.82
N LYS A 11 -2.99 7.02 7.52
CA LYS A 11 -2.52 7.22 6.13
C LYS A 11 -3.04 6.13 5.20
N ARG A 12 -3.03 4.88 5.67
CA ARG A 12 -3.53 3.72 4.90
C ARG A 12 -5.03 3.81 4.69
N TYR A 13 -5.81 4.19 5.71
CA TYR A 13 -7.25 4.37 5.58
C TYR A 13 -7.60 5.43 4.52
N TYR A 14 -6.94 6.60 4.57
CA TYR A 14 -7.21 7.67 3.61
C TYR A 14 -6.88 7.29 2.17
N THR A 15 -5.72 6.65 1.93
CA THR A 15 -5.31 6.29 0.57
C THR A 15 -6.15 5.16 -0.02
N PHE A 16 -6.54 4.16 0.78
CA PHE A 16 -7.23 2.96 0.28
C PHE A 16 -8.76 3.06 0.30
N PHE A 17 -9.35 3.81 1.23
CA PHE A 17 -10.80 3.90 1.35
C PHE A 17 -11.32 5.28 1.00
N TYR A 18 -10.88 6.31 1.72
CA TYR A 18 -11.45 7.65 1.57
C TYR A 18 -11.28 8.20 0.16
N PHE A 19 -10.05 8.16 -0.37
CA PHE A 19 -9.76 8.72 -1.68
C PHE A 19 -10.55 8.06 -2.82
N PRO A 20 -10.51 6.73 -3.02
CA PRO A 20 -11.23 6.11 -4.14
C PRO A 20 -12.74 6.21 -4.01
N ILE A 21 -13.30 6.22 -2.79
CA ILE A 21 -14.73 6.43 -2.60
C ILE A 21 -15.12 7.84 -3.04
N VAL A 22 -14.39 8.86 -2.58
CA VAL A 22 -14.69 10.25 -2.91
C VAL A 22 -14.44 10.56 -4.38
N THR A 23 -13.38 10.03 -5.00
CA THR A 23 -13.05 10.36 -6.40
C THR A 23 -13.68 9.46 -7.44
N ASN A 24 -14.18 8.27 -7.09
CA ASN A 24 -14.84 7.39 -8.07
C ASN A 24 -16.32 7.21 -7.77
N VAL A 25 -16.69 6.84 -6.53
CA VAL A 25 -18.09 6.52 -6.20
C VAL A 25 -18.96 7.77 -6.28
N LEU A 26 -18.49 8.89 -5.73
CA LEU A 26 -19.21 10.16 -5.79
C LEU A 26 -19.50 10.60 -7.24
N PRO A 27 -18.53 10.71 -8.15
CA PRO A 27 -18.81 11.06 -9.55
C PRO A 27 -19.66 10.02 -10.30
N ILE A 28 -19.55 8.73 -9.98
CA ILE A 28 -20.42 7.70 -10.57
C ILE A 28 -21.88 7.92 -10.11
N THR A 29 -22.10 8.19 -8.82
CA THR A 29 -23.46 8.45 -8.32
C THR A 29 -24.03 9.77 -8.88
N THR A 30 -23.23 10.82 -9.02
CA THR A 30 -23.69 12.09 -9.62
C THR A 30 -23.98 11.93 -11.12
N THR A 31 -23.20 11.15 -11.86
CA THR A 31 -23.47 10.86 -13.28
C THR A 31 -24.74 10.02 -13.45
N ILE A 32 -24.95 8.99 -12.63
CA ILE A 32 -26.18 8.18 -12.66
C ILE A 32 -27.41 9.02 -12.31
N THR A 33 -27.37 9.76 -11.21
CA THR A 33 -28.50 10.60 -10.76
C THR A 33 -28.80 11.70 -11.77
N SER A 34 -27.78 12.38 -12.30
CA SER A 34 -27.92 13.39 -13.36
C SER A 34 -28.55 12.79 -14.62
N SER A 35 -28.10 11.61 -15.04
CA SER A 35 -28.68 10.89 -16.20
C SER A 35 -30.14 10.51 -15.96
N LEU A 36 -30.48 10.06 -14.74
CA LEU A 36 -31.85 9.73 -14.36
C LEU A 36 -32.75 10.97 -14.34
N LEU A 37 -32.27 12.07 -13.78
CA LEU A 37 -32.97 13.37 -13.75
C LEU A 37 -33.20 13.88 -15.17
N ALA A 38 -32.19 13.82 -16.02
CA ALA A 38 -32.31 14.16 -17.44
C ALA A 38 -33.37 13.30 -18.12
N TYR A 39 -33.39 11.98 -17.89
CA TYR A 39 -34.37 11.06 -18.45
C TYR A 39 -35.80 11.38 -17.97
N ARG A 40 -36.00 11.59 -16.66
CA ARG A 40 -37.30 11.96 -16.09
C ARG A 40 -37.79 13.31 -16.63
N ASN A 41 -36.88 14.28 -16.76
CA ASN A 41 -37.20 15.58 -17.31
C ASN A 41 -37.65 15.46 -18.76
N VAL A 42 -36.92 14.74 -19.62
CA VAL A 42 -37.32 14.50 -21.02
C VAL A 42 -38.69 13.84 -21.11
N ARG A 43 -38.95 12.82 -20.29
CA ARG A 43 -40.24 12.11 -20.30
C ARG A 43 -41.41 13.01 -19.88
N ARG A 44 -41.23 13.86 -18.87
CA ARG A 44 -42.26 14.83 -18.41
C ARG A 44 -42.50 15.95 -19.42
N ILE A 45 -41.45 16.35 -20.11
CA ILE A 45 -41.42 17.42 -21.10
C ILE A 45 -42.25 17.10 -22.35
N VAL A 46 -42.26 15.83 -22.78
CA VAL A 46 -43.09 15.39 -23.91
C VAL A 46 -44.58 15.64 -23.64
N CYS A 47 -44.98 15.73 -22.37
CA CYS A 47 -46.36 16.00 -21.96
C CYS A 47 -46.67 17.49 -21.70
N LEU A 48 -45.68 18.39 -21.60
CA LEU A 48 -45.89 19.83 -21.35
C LEU A 48 -45.03 20.67 -22.30
N GLN A 49 -45.66 21.35 -23.27
CA GLN A 49 -45.06 22.32 -24.20
C GLN A 49 -44.47 23.55 -23.46
N ARG A 50 -43.36 23.38 -22.74
CA ARG A 50 -42.56 24.49 -22.18
C ARG A 50 -41.49 24.95 -23.17
N PRO A 51 -41.17 26.26 -23.21
CA PRO A 51 -40.34 26.89 -24.23
C PRO A 51 -38.94 26.26 -24.33
N VAL A 52 -38.54 25.98 -25.57
CA VAL A 52 -37.38 25.16 -25.97
C VAL A 52 -36.02 25.77 -25.55
N PHE A 53 -35.96 27.09 -25.34
CA PHE A 53 -34.70 27.81 -25.10
C PHE A 53 -34.02 27.46 -23.76
N ARG A 54 -34.76 27.33 -22.65
CA ARG A 54 -34.18 27.00 -21.32
C ARG A 54 -33.55 25.61 -21.28
N ARG A 55 -34.01 24.66 -22.12
CA ARG A 55 -33.49 23.28 -22.11
C ARG A 55 -32.09 23.14 -22.69
N ARG A 56 -31.70 23.99 -23.64
CA ARG A 56 -30.37 23.89 -24.27
C ARG A 56 -29.26 24.29 -23.30
N LEU A 57 -29.52 25.28 -22.44
CA LEU A 57 -28.57 25.75 -21.43
C LEU A 57 -28.29 24.67 -20.36
N ASP A 58 -29.33 24.07 -19.78
CA ASP A 58 -29.17 23.01 -18.79
C ASP A 58 -28.49 21.76 -19.37
N ARG A 59 -28.84 21.39 -20.62
CA ARG A 59 -28.24 20.25 -21.31
C ARG A 59 -26.76 20.48 -21.64
N GLN A 60 -26.38 21.71 -21.97
CA GLN A 60 -24.96 22.06 -22.18
C GLN A 60 -24.18 22.03 -20.88
N MET A 61 -24.68 22.63 -19.81
CA MET A 61 -24.01 22.63 -18.50
C MET A 61 -23.79 21.21 -17.99
N THR A 62 -24.83 20.37 -18.02
CA THR A 62 -24.73 18.95 -17.61
C THR A 62 -23.78 18.15 -18.50
N ALA A 63 -23.81 18.34 -19.82
CA ALA A 63 -22.87 17.69 -20.74
C ALA A 63 -21.41 18.07 -20.46
N ILE A 64 -21.13 19.35 -20.20
CA ILE A 64 -19.79 19.83 -19.84
C ILE A 64 -19.34 19.20 -18.52
N THR A 65 -20.21 19.13 -17.51
CA THR A 65 -19.88 18.51 -16.21
C THR A 65 -19.60 17.01 -16.38
N LEU A 66 -20.42 16.28 -17.13
CA LEU A 66 -20.20 14.86 -17.41
C LEU A 66 -18.88 14.63 -18.15
N ALA A 67 -18.60 15.42 -19.18
CA ALA A 67 -17.33 15.33 -19.92
C ALA A 67 -16.13 15.58 -18.99
N ARG A 68 -16.18 16.60 -18.13
CA ARG A 68 -15.13 16.86 -17.14
C ARG A 68 -14.93 15.68 -16.19
N ILE A 69 -16.02 15.09 -15.68
CA ILE A 69 -15.95 13.92 -14.78
C ILE A 69 -15.33 12.72 -15.51
N VAL A 70 -15.76 12.43 -16.73
CA VAL A 70 -15.23 11.31 -17.52
C VAL A 70 -13.73 11.49 -17.76
N VAL A 71 -13.29 12.69 -18.13
CA VAL A 71 -11.86 13.02 -18.31
C VAL A 71 -11.08 12.84 -16.99
N LEU A 72 -11.65 13.29 -15.87
CA LEU A 72 -11.04 13.14 -14.54
C LEU A 72 -10.89 11.67 -14.13
N ILE A 73 -11.90 10.83 -14.42
CA ILE A 73 -11.83 9.39 -14.16
C ILE A 73 -10.81 8.73 -15.10
N ALA A 74 -10.85 9.05 -16.39
CA ALA A 74 -9.97 8.45 -17.39
C ALA A 74 -8.48 8.78 -17.17
N LEU A 75 -8.17 10.03 -16.77
CA LEU A 75 -6.80 10.45 -16.48
C LEU A 75 -6.39 10.15 -15.03
N GLY A 76 -7.31 10.23 -14.07
CA GLY A 76 -7.04 10.01 -12.65
C GLY A 76 -6.88 8.53 -12.30
N SER A 77 -7.72 7.65 -12.86
CA SER A 77 -7.68 6.21 -12.61
C SER A 77 -6.30 5.57 -12.85
N PRO A 78 -5.64 5.75 -14.01
CA PRO A 78 -4.34 5.13 -14.25
C PRO A 78 -3.25 5.63 -13.30
N PHE A 79 -3.30 6.92 -12.93
CA PHE A 79 -2.40 7.49 -11.92
C PHE A 79 -2.59 6.81 -10.55
N TYR A 80 -3.83 6.56 -10.15
CA TYR A 80 -4.15 5.82 -8.92
C TYR A 80 -3.65 4.38 -8.94
N VAL A 81 -3.91 3.66 -10.03
CA VAL A 81 -3.43 2.28 -10.20
C VAL A 81 -1.90 2.25 -10.12
N PHE A 82 -1.23 3.18 -10.79
CA PHE A 82 0.23 3.31 -10.74
C PHE A 82 0.75 3.56 -9.31
N LEU A 83 0.10 4.42 -8.52
CA LEU A 83 0.47 4.66 -7.12
C LEU A 83 0.29 3.40 -6.26
N ILE A 84 -0.80 2.65 -6.46
CA ILE A 84 -1.03 1.42 -5.70
C ILE A 84 -0.01 0.36 -6.09
N VAL A 85 0.23 0.14 -7.39
CA VAL A 85 1.20 -0.85 -7.89
C VAL A 85 2.60 -0.50 -7.41
N SER A 86 3.04 0.75 -7.57
CA SER A 86 4.35 1.19 -7.09
C SER A 86 4.50 1.07 -5.57
N SER A 87 3.43 1.31 -4.81
CA SER A 87 3.43 1.10 -3.35
C SER A 87 3.52 -0.39 -2.95
N ARG A 88 2.93 -1.30 -3.74
CA ARG A 88 3.01 -2.75 -3.53
C ARG A 88 4.38 -3.28 -3.93
N PHE A 89 4.93 -2.80 -5.04
CA PHE A 89 6.25 -3.17 -5.53
C PHE A 89 7.33 -2.85 -4.50
N ARG A 90 7.29 -1.64 -3.94
CA ARG A 90 8.23 -1.21 -2.88
C ARG A 90 8.14 -2.05 -1.60
N ARG A 91 7.00 -2.70 -1.32
CA ARG A 91 6.86 -3.64 -0.18
C ARG A 91 7.45 -5.01 -0.51
N GLN A 92 7.31 -5.49 -1.74
CA GLN A 92 7.85 -6.78 -2.16
C GLN A 92 9.37 -6.85 -1.99
N GLU A 93 10.11 -5.83 -2.42
CA GLU A 93 11.56 -5.77 -2.26
C GLU A 93 12.00 -5.97 -0.81
N LYS A 94 11.36 -5.29 0.14
CA LYS A 94 11.69 -5.43 1.57
C LYS A 94 11.49 -6.86 2.06
N THR A 95 10.39 -7.51 1.66
CA THR A 95 10.13 -8.89 2.09
C THR A 95 11.09 -9.90 1.47
N VAL A 96 11.50 -9.70 0.21
CA VAL A 96 12.49 -10.55 -0.47
C VAL A 96 13.86 -10.38 0.18
N LEU A 97 14.26 -9.16 0.48
CA LEU A 97 15.56 -8.85 1.08
C LEU A 97 15.64 -9.39 2.52
N VAL A 98 14.60 -9.23 3.33
CA VAL A 98 14.51 -9.82 4.67
C VAL A 98 14.56 -11.35 4.61
N LYS A 99 13.85 -11.98 3.67
CA LYS A 99 13.93 -13.45 3.48
C LYS A 99 15.34 -13.90 3.08
N LYS A 100 16.04 -13.15 2.24
CA LYS A 100 17.41 -13.47 1.80
C LYS A 100 18.40 -13.37 2.96
N VAL A 101 18.32 -12.29 3.74
CA VAL A 101 19.13 -12.07 4.95
C VAL A 101 18.85 -13.16 5.99
N TRP A 102 17.59 -13.50 6.23
CA TRP A 102 17.22 -14.54 7.20
C TRP A 102 17.77 -15.93 6.81
N ARG A 103 17.76 -16.27 5.51
CA ARG A 103 18.41 -17.51 5.03
C ARG A 103 19.93 -17.50 5.26
N SER A 104 20.61 -16.38 5.01
CA SER A 104 22.06 -16.28 5.25
C SER A 104 22.41 -16.45 6.73
N ILE A 105 21.66 -15.83 7.64
CA ILE A 105 21.87 -15.97 9.09
C ILE A 105 21.65 -17.43 9.53
N LYS A 106 20.60 -18.07 9.01
CA LYS A 106 20.30 -19.48 9.33
C LYS A 106 21.40 -20.43 8.86
N LEU A 107 22.01 -20.17 7.70
CA LEU A 107 23.14 -20.96 7.18
C LEU A 107 24.42 -20.75 8.00
N CYS A 108 24.70 -19.53 8.47
CA CYS A 108 25.84 -19.27 9.37
C CYS A 108 25.68 -19.99 10.72
N SER A 109 24.47 -20.00 11.29
CA SER A 109 24.21 -20.61 12.60
C SER A 109 24.40 -22.14 12.62
N CYS A 110 24.10 -22.85 11.52
CA CYS A 110 24.37 -24.30 11.42
C CYS A 110 25.86 -24.65 11.34
N LYS A 111 26.70 -23.77 10.78
CA LYS A 111 28.12 -24.07 10.57
C LYS A 111 28.93 -24.02 11.87
N THR A 112 28.50 -23.21 12.84
CA THR A 112 29.15 -23.12 14.15
C THR A 112 28.86 -24.35 15.03
N SER A 113 27.73 -25.02 14.82
CA SER A 113 27.33 -26.16 15.66
C SER A 113 28.05 -27.47 15.33
N THR A 114 28.58 -27.64 14.12
CA THR A 114 29.33 -28.85 13.72
C THR A 114 30.82 -28.80 14.06
N THR A 115 31.41 -27.60 14.19
CA THR A 115 32.82 -27.45 14.60
C THR A 115 33.05 -27.82 16.07
N ASN A 116 32.05 -27.61 16.94
CA ASN A 116 32.19 -27.94 18.37
C ASN A 116 32.11 -29.46 18.66
N ARG A 117 31.53 -30.26 17.77
CA ARG A 117 31.43 -31.73 17.96
C ARG A 117 32.69 -32.51 17.60
N ARG A 118 33.67 -31.88 16.95
CA ARG A 118 34.94 -32.54 16.57
C ARG A 118 36.02 -32.50 17.66
N ASN A 119 35.81 -31.75 18.73
CA ASN A 119 36.76 -31.64 19.85
C ASN A 119 36.39 -32.48 21.08
N GLN A 120 35.38 -33.37 21.00
CA GLN A 120 34.96 -34.26 22.09
C GLN A 120 35.18 -35.76 21.83
N ILE A 121 36.00 -36.14 20.85
CA ILE A 121 36.57 -37.50 20.81
C ILE A 121 37.91 -37.46 21.56
N SER A 122 37.76 -37.70 22.86
CA SER A 122 38.61 -38.33 23.86
C SER A 122 40.00 -38.94 23.51
N PRO A 123 40.82 -39.19 24.56
CA PRO A 123 42.27 -39.07 24.56
C PRO A 123 43.02 -40.40 24.81
N GLU A 124 44.32 -40.42 24.49
CA GLU A 124 45.26 -41.42 25.00
C GLU A 124 46.41 -40.71 25.74
N VAL A 125 46.26 -40.68 27.08
CA VAL A 125 47.24 -40.73 28.19
C VAL A 125 48.70 -40.29 27.94
N LEU A 126 49.17 -39.24 28.66
CA LEU A 126 50.25 -39.23 29.69
C LEU A 126 50.40 -37.81 30.32
N PRO A 127 51.04 -37.62 31.51
CA PRO A 127 50.49 -36.78 32.58
C PRO A 127 51.30 -35.46 32.81
N PRO A 128 51.24 -34.78 33.97
CA PRO A 128 50.74 -33.40 34.09
C PRO A 128 51.84 -32.36 34.35
N SER A 129 51.64 -31.12 33.90
CA SER A 129 52.40 -29.99 34.45
C SER A 129 51.63 -28.66 34.44
N SER A 130 51.37 -28.23 35.67
CA SER A 130 51.31 -26.86 36.19
C SER A 130 50.43 -25.80 35.49
N SER A 131 49.34 -25.46 36.19
CA SER A 131 49.10 -24.14 36.79
C SER A 131 49.23 -22.91 35.88
N GLY A 132 48.10 -22.37 35.44
CA GLY A 132 47.98 -21.03 34.89
C GLY A 132 46.54 -20.52 34.98
N ASN A 133 46.27 -19.69 35.98
CA ASN A 133 44.95 -19.24 36.40
C ASN A 133 44.16 -18.47 35.32
N GLU A 134 42.89 -18.86 35.17
CA GLU A 134 41.82 -18.09 34.55
C GLU A 134 41.46 -16.86 35.40
N ILE A 135 41.56 -15.67 34.80
CA ILE A 135 40.71 -14.52 35.17
C ILE A 135 40.38 -13.77 33.88
N CYS A 136 39.19 -13.99 33.32
CA CYS A 136 38.57 -13.05 32.39
C CYS A 136 37.18 -12.69 32.91
N ASN A 137 37.19 -11.55 33.59
CA ASN A 137 36.06 -10.84 34.17
C ASN A 137 35.24 -10.20 33.03
N ASN A 138 34.03 -10.69 32.77
CA ASN A 138 33.08 -10.05 31.85
C ASN A 138 32.04 -9.28 32.65
N ASN A 139 32.32 -8.01 32.90
CA ASN A 139 31.33 -7.05 33.38
C ASN A 139 30.40 -6.65 32.24
N HIS A 140 29.12 -6.86 32.50
CA HIS A 140 27.97 -6.53 31.67
C HIS A 140 27.44 -5.17 32.13
N VAL A 141 27.48 -4.15 31.26
CA VAL A 141 26.54 -3.00 31.27
C VAL A 141 26.30 -2.58 29.83
#